data_AF-A0A0G0QEM7-F1
#
_entry.id   AF-A0A0G0QEM7-F1
#
_cell.length_a   1.000
_cell.length_b   1.000
_cell.length_c   1.000
_cell.angle_alpha   90.00
_cell.angle_beta   90.00
_cell.angle_gamma   90.00
#
_symmetry.space_group_name_H-M   'P 1'
#
loop_
_entity.id
_entity.type
_entity.pdbx_description
1 polymer ?
#
loop_
_entity_poly.entity_id
_entity_poly.type
_entity_poly.pdbx_seq_one_letter_code
_entity_poly.pdbx_strand_id
1 'polypeptide(L)'
;MKKYQVTKKQCQKHIDQVNNVCDRCGRKIVPIKTVDNSHNPTYWAGCFHGSKDKDAFGNFTYGVPKETYKLAYKLVLQDNLYLGMKKEKGSDFEYLFQNGVSKICGILNDIEYIKNNKPRYTKTQLRKDYIKYYK
;
A
#
# COMPACT_ATOMS: atom_id res chain seq x y z
N MET A 1 12.60 -25.29 -13.20
CA MET A 1 12.09 -23.97 -12.76
C MET A 1 11.14 -24.15 -11.60
N LYS A 2 11.32 -23.46 -10.47
CA LYS A 2 10.32 -23.47 -9.37
C LYS A 2 9.08 -22.70 -9.83
N LYS A 3 7.91 -23.32 -9.79
CA LYS A 3 6.63 -22.64 -10.05
C LYS A 3 6.34 -21.69 -8.88
N TYR A 4 6.42 -20.39 -9.09
CA TYR A 4 6.06 -19.36 -8.09
C TYR A 4 4.55 -19.13 -8.06
N GLN A 5 3.76 -20.20 -7.99
CA GLN A 5 2.31 -20.12 -7.90
C GLN A 5 1.89 -20.09 -6.43
N VAL A 6 1.34 -18.96 -5.99
CA VAL A 6 0.79 -18.84 -4.66
C VAL A 6 -0.65 -19.34 -4.70
N THR A 7 -0.93 -20.40 -3.92
CA THR A 7 -2.29 -20.90 -3.75
C THR A 7 -3.13 -19.95 -2.90
N LYS A 8 -4.46 -19.99 -3.05
CA LYS A 8 -5.40 -19.23 -2.20
C LYS A 8 -5.13 -19.45 -0.71
N LYS A 9 -4.86 -20.70 -0.30
CA LYS A 9 -4.60 -21.08 1.09
C LYS A 9 -3.28 -20.49 1.61
N GLN A 10 -2.22 -20.48 0.79
CA GLN A 10 -0.95 -19.85 1.16
C GLN A 10 -1.10 -18.33 1.30
N CYS A 11 -1.80 -17.70 0.36
CA CYS A 11 -2.09 -16.26 0.42
C CYS A 11 -2.92 -15.92 1.67
N GLN A 12 -3.99 -16.67 1.94
CA GLN A 12 -4.82 -16.47 3.13
C GLN A 12 -4.03 -16.64 4.42
N LYS A 13 -3.18 -17.69 4.52
CA LYS A 13 -2.32 -17.91 5.68
C LYS A 13 -1.42 -16.70 5.93
N HIS A 14 -0.83 -16.13 4.88
CA HIS A 14 0.01 -14.94 5.02
C HIS A 14 -0.80 -13.72 5.49
N ILE A 15 -1.99 -13.50 4.91
CA ILE A 15 -2.91 -12.43 5.32
C ILE A 15 -3.28 -12.55 6.80
N ASP A 16 -3.63 -13.76 7.24
CA ASP A 16 -4.03 -14.02 8.63
C ASP A 16 -2.85 -13.85 9.60
N GLN A 17 -1.62 -14.15 9.17
CA GLN A 17 -0.42 -13.96 9.98
C GLN A 17 -0.10 -12.49 10.24
N VAL A 18 -0.22 -11.64 9.21
CA VAL A 18 0.08 -10.20 9.36
C VAL A 18 -1.10 -9.42 9.96
N ASN A 19 -2.33 -9.88 9.72
CA ASN A 19 -3.57 -9.26 10.21
C ASN A 19 -3.66 -7.74 9.92
N ASN A 20 -3.14 -7.34 8.76
CA ASN A 20 -3.15 -5.97 8.28
C ASN A 20 -4.50 -5.59 7.64
N VAL A 21 -4.70 -4.29 7.48
CA VAL A 21 -5.84 -3.70 6.76
C VAL A 21 -5.36 -2.98 5.50
N CYS A 22 -6.27 -2.80 4.55
CA CYS A 22 -6.00 -2.04 3.34
C CYS A 22 -5.51 -0.62 3.67
N ASP A 23 -4.38 -0.24 3.09
CA ASP A 23 -3.74 1.06 3.24
C ASP A 23 -4.54 2.23 2.63
N ARG A 24 -5.51 1.95 1.75
CA ARG A 24 -6.43 2.93 1.17
C ARG A 24 -7.73 3.10 1.95
N CYS A 25 -8.42 2.00 2.26
CA CYS A 25 -9.79 2.05 2.79
C CYS A 25 -10.00 1.36 4.14
N GLY A 26 -8.96 0.78 4.74
CA GLY A 26 -9.04 0.16 6.06
C GLY A 26 -9.82 -1.16 6.15
N ARG A 27 -10.33 -1.68 5.02
CA ARG A 27 -11.02 -2.99 4.96
C ARG A 27 -10.05 -4.15 5.13
N LYS A 28 -10.59 -5.34 5.42
CA LYS A 28 -9.83 -6.58 5.52
C LYS A 28 -9.22 -6.96 4.17
N ILE A 29 -7.98 -7.39 4.19
CA ILE A 29 -7.27 -7.92 3.01
C ILE A 29 -7.78 -9.34 2.71
N VAL A 30 -7.92 -9.66 1.44
CA VAL A 30 -8.38 -10.97 0.94
C VAL A 30 -7.47 -11.48 -0.18
N PRO A 31 -7.43 -12.79 -0.44
CA PRO A 31 -6.77 -13.34 -1.62
C PRO A 31 -7.54 -12.95 -2.89
N ILE A 32 -6.87 -12.27 -3.81
CA ILE A 32 -7.37 -11.92 -5.14
C ILE A 32 -6.74 -12.85 -6.16
N LYS A 33 -7.57 -13.55 -6.95
CA LYS A 33 -7.10 -14.42 -8.04
C LYS A 33 -6.59 -13.54 -9.19
N THR A 34 -5.40 -13.84 -9.68
CA THR A 34 -4.77 -13.18 -10.83
C THR A 34 -3.94 -14.19 -11.63
N VAL A 35 -3.10 -13.72 -12.54
CA VAL A 35 -2.13 -14.53 -13.29
C VAL A 35 -0.70 -14.07 -13.02
N ASP A 36 0.26 -14.98 -13.12
CA ASP A 36 1.69 -14.65 -13.13
C ASP A 36 2.16 -14.20 -14.52
N ASN A 37 3.44 -13.85 -14.65
CA ASN A 37 4.03 -13.41 -15.92
C ASN A 37 4.03 -14.49 -17.02
N SER A 38 3.74 -15.74 -16.67
CA SER A 38 3.59 -16.87 -17.59
C SER A 38 2.11 -17.25 -17.77
N HIS A 39 1.19 -16.35 -17.44
CA HIS A 39 -0.27 -16.53 -17.55
C HIS A 39 -0.85 -17.67 -16.70
N ASN A 40 -0.10 -18.19 -15.72
CA ASN A 40 -0.64 -19.22 -14.85
C ASN A 40 -1.45 -18.59 -13.70
N PRO A 41 -2.56 -19.23 -13.27
CA PRO A 41 -3.32 -18.75 -12.13
C PRO A 41 -2.48 -18.64 -10.85
N THR A 42 -2.63 -17.53 -10.12
CA THR A 42 -1.99 -17.26 -8.83
C THR A 42 -2.88 -16.38 -7.95
N TYR A 43 -2.51 -16.17 -6.68
CA TYR A 43 -3.26 -15.34 -5.73
C TYR A 43 -2.37 -14.30 -5.07
N TRP A 44 -2.85 -13.06 -5.02
CA TRP A 44 -2.16 -11.93 -4.38
C TRP A 44 -3.02 -11.34 -3.27
N ALA A 45 -2.38 -10.84 -2.23
CA ALA A 45 -3.08 -10.13 -1.16
C ALA A 45 -3.59 -8.79 -1.70
N GLY A 46 -4.83 -8.44 -1.38
CA GLY A 46 -5.37 -7.14 -1.74
C GLY A 46 -6.75 -6.86 -1.18
N CYS A 47 -7.35 -5.77 -1.63
CA CYS A 47 -8.68 -5.34 -1.24
C CYS A 47 -9.46 -4.91 -2.48
N PHE A 48 -10.74 -5.27 -2.57
CA PHE A 48 -11.64 -4.75 -3.59
C PHE A 48 -12.30 -3.45 -3.11
N HIS A 49 -12.26 -2.41 -3.95
CA HIS A 49 -12.87 -1.10 -3.77
C HIS A 49 -13.95 -0.89 -4.83
N GLY A 50 -14.92 -0.02 -4.58
CA GLY A 50 -16.07 0.20 -5.47
C GLY A 50 -17.35 -0.49 -5.00
N SER A 51 -18.46 -0.12 -5.66
CA SER A 51 -19.78 -0.76 -5.53
C SER A 51 -19.82 -2.08 -6.32
N LYS A 52 -20.70 -2.98 -5.90
CA LYS A 52 -20.76 -4.41 -6.27
C LYS A 52 -20.43 -4.74 -7.73
N ASP A 53 -19.76 -5.88 -7.88
CA ASP A 53 -19.55 -6.66 -9.09
C ASP A 53 -18.64 -6.04 -10.17
N LYS A 54 -19.14 -5.12 -10.99
CA LYS A 54 -18.48 -4.71 -12.25
C LYS A 54 -17.58 -3.48 -12.14
N ASP A 55 -17.82 -2.65 -11.12
CA ASP A 55 -17.05 -1.43 -10.86
C ASP A 55 -16.02 -1.65 -9.72
N ALA A 56 -15.84 -2.91 -9.33
CA ALA A 56 -14.93 -3.30 -8.28
C ALA A 56 -13.48 -3.25 -8.80
N PHE A 57 -12.70 -2.27 -8.36
CA PHE A 57 -11.27 -2.20 -8.64
C PHE A 57 -10.46 -2.79 -7.49
N GLY A 58 -9.45 -3.61 -7.82
CA GLY A 58 -8.57 -4.23 -6.83
C GLY A 58 -7.39 -3.34 -6.47
N ASN A 59 -7.07 -3.24 -5.18
CA ASN A 59 -5.80 -2.73 -4.68
C ASN A 59 -4.95 -3.90 -4.20
N PHE A 60 -3.92 -4.26 -4.96
CA PHE A 60 -2.95 -5.27 -4.53
C PHE A 60 -2.03 -4.65 -3.48
N THR A 61 -2.11 -5.14 -2.26
CA THR A 61 -1.36 -4.60 -1.12
C THR A 61 -1.24 -5.66 -0.03
N TYR A 62 -0.13 -5.61 0.72
CA TYR A 62 0.01 -6.32 2.00
C TYR A 62 -0.57 -5.52 3.16
N GLY A 63 -1.04 -4.30 2.89
CA GLY A 63 -1.66 -3.39 3.83
C GLY A 63 -0.72 -2.89 4.92
N VAL A 64 -1.33 -2.30 5.94
CA VAL A 64 -0.65 -1.75 7.12
C VAL A 64 -1.31 -2.25 8.40
N PRO A 65 -0.61 -2.18 9.55
CA PRO A 65 -1.24 -2.42 10.84
C PRO A 65 -2.47 -1.52 11.03
N LYS A 66 -3.52 -2.04 11.66
CA LYS A 66 -4.79 -1.30 11.86
C LYS A 66 -4.61 0.06 12.53
N GLU A 67 -3.69 0.15 13.48
CA GLU A 67 -3.40 1.41 14.19
C GLU A 67 -2.66 2.42 13.30
N THR A 68 -1.79 1.96 12.40
CA THR A 68 -1.16 2.80 11.37
C THR A 68 -2.22 3.42 10.47
N TYR A 69 -3.18 2.61 9.99
CA TYR A 69 -4.29 3.13 9.17
C TYR A 69 -5.13 4.16 9.91
N LYS A 70 -5.50 3.90 11.17
CA LYS A 70 -6.28 4.85 11.99
C LYS A 70 -5.53 6.17 12.18
N LEU A 71 -4.22 6.13 12.42
CA LEU A 71 -3.41 7.34 12.55
C LEU A 71 -3.34 8.10 11.23
N ALA A 72 -3.09 7.41 10.11
CA ALA A 72 -3.09 8.01 8.78
C ALA A 72 -4.44 8.69 8.46
N TYR A 73 -5.55 8.02 8.75
CA TYR A 73 -6.90 8.57 8.58
C TYR A 73 -7.09 9.87 9.37
N LYS A 74 -6.69 9.90 10.65
CA LYS A 74 -6.74 11.11 11.47
C LYS A 74 -5.86 12.22 10.91
N LEU A 75 -4.66 11.90 10.41
CA LEU A 75 -3.74 12.89 9.85
C LEU A 75 -4.27 13.52 8.56
N VAL A 76 -4.97 12.76 7.71
CA VAL A 76 -5.68 13.33 6.55
C VAL A 76 -6.78 14.28 7.01
N LEU A 77 -7.57 13.88 8.01
CA LEU A 77 -8.64 14.72 8.56
C LEU A 77 -8.15 16.02 9.21
N GLN A 78 -6.89 16.09 9.63
CA GLN A 78 -6.28 17.33 10.10
C GLN A 78 -6.00 18.32 8.96
N ASP A 79 -6.19 17.93 7.69
CA ASP A 79 -6.04 18.73 6.47
C ASP A 79 -4.78 19.63 6.45
N ASN A 80 -3.66 19.08 6.92
CA ASN A 80 -2.38 19.77 6.91
C ASN A 80 -1.84 19.88 5.48
N LEU A 81 -1.23 21.00 5.09
CA LEU A 81 -0.62 21.18 3.76
C LEU A 81 0.30 20.01 3.30
N TYR A 82 1.00 19.35 4.23
CA TYR A 82 1.97 18.29 3.93
C TYR A 82 1.38 16.88 3.94
N LEU A 83 0.39 16.63 4.81
CA LEU A 83 -0.16 15.32 5.11
C LEU A 83 -1.67 15.22 4.82
N GLY A 84 -2.31 16.30 4.37
CA GLY A 84 -3.71 16.35 3.99
C GLY A 84 -3.93 15.90 2.55
N MET A 85 -5.14 16.20 2.05
CA MET A 85 -5.52 15.88 0.68
C MET A 85 -4.89 16.84 -0.32
N LYS A 86 -4.37 16.32 -1.43
CA LYS A 86 -3.99 17.17 -2.57
C LYS A 86 -5.24 17.49 -3.39
N LYS A 87 -5.43 18.76 -3.73
CA LYS A 87 -6.48 19.18 -4.66
C LYS A 87 -6.04 18.81 -6.08
N GLU A 88 -6.74 17.86 -6.70
CA GLU A 88 -6.54 17.49 -8.11
C GLU A 88 -7.85 17.73 -8.87
N LYS A 89 -7.76 18.41 -10.02
CA LYS A 89 -8.93 18.79 -10.81
C LYS A 89 -9.52 17.55 -11.47
N GLY A 90 -10.82 17.31 -11.25
CA GLY A 90 -11.57 16.23 -11.90
C GLY A 90 -11.61 14.91 -11.14
N SER A 91 -11.02 14.82 -9.95
CA SER A 91 -11.13 13.65 -9.07
C SER A 91 -12.25 13.81 -8.04
N ASP A 92 -12.95 12.71 -7.73
CA ASP A 92 -13.95 12.71 -6.66
C ASP A 92 -13.29 12.77 -5.26
N PHE A 93 -14.07 13.24 -4.27
CA PHE A 93 -13.59 13.42 -2.90
C PHE A 93 -13.10 12.11 -2.28
N GLU A 94 -13.82 11.01 -2.47
CA GLU A 94 -13.52 9.72 -1.83
C GLU A 94 -12.19 9.17 -2.35
N TYR A 95 -11.95 9.27 -3.65
CA TYR A 95 -10.69 8.92 -4.28
C TYR A 95 -9.53 9.75 -3.71
N LEU A 96 -9.68 11.07 -3.64
CA LEU A 96 -8.65 11.97 -3.11
C LEU A 96 -8.37 11.70 -1.62
N PHE A 97 -9.41 11.44 -0.84
CA PHE A 97 -9.31 11.11 0.57
C PHE A 97 -8.55 9.80 0.77
N GLN A 98 -8.98 8.72 0.11
CA GLN A 98 -8.32 7.41 0.19
C GLN A 98 -6.85 7.45 -0.28
N ASN A 99 -6.56 8.23 -1.33
CA ASN A 99 -5.18 8.44 -1.78
C ASN A 99 -4.34 9.18 -0.74
N GLY A 100 -4.90 10.22 -0.10
CA GLY A 100 -4.26 10.91 1.02
C GLY A 100 -3.90 9.94 2.14
N VAL A 101 -4.85 9.09 2.55
CA VAL A 101 -4.64 8.10 3.62
C VAL A 101 -3.54 7.12 3.23
N SER A 102 -3.59 6.57 2.01
CA SER A 102 -2.61 5.61 1.52
C SER A 102 -1.19 6.19 1.46
N LYS A 103 -1.04 7.45 1.05
CA LYS A 103 0.26 8.13 1.08
C LYS A 103 0.83 8.22 2.49
N ILE A 104 0.01 8.60 3.48
CA ILE A 104 0.47 8.70 4.88
C ILE A 104 0.78 7.32 5.46
N CYS A 105 -0.02 6.30 5.15
CA CYS A 105 0.28 4.91 5.53
C CYS A 105 1.69 4.52 5.08
N GLY A 106 2.07 4.86 3.85
CA GLY A 106 3.43 4.63 3.33
C GLY A 106 4.51 5.33 4.17
N ILE A 107 4.32 6.63 4.45
CA ILE A 107 5.26 7.42 5.27
C ILE A 107 5.41 6.82 6.67
N LEU A 108 4.31 6.48 7.33
CA LEU A 108 4.33 5.90 8.68
C LEU A 108 5.02 4.53 8.70
N ASN A 109 4.78 3.69 7.69
CA ASN A 109 5.46 2.41 7.56
C ASN A 109 6.98 2.58 7.36
N ASP A 110 7.41 3.54 6.53
CA ASP A 110 8.83 3.82 6.33
C ASP A 110 9.48 4.29 7.64
N ILE A 111 8.80 5.15 8.41
CA ILE A 111 9.25 5.60 9.73
C ILE A 111 9.40 4.40 10.67
N GLU A 112 8.40 3.54 10.78
CA GLU A 112 8.46 2.36 11.65
C GLU A 112 9.52 1.35 11.19
N TYR A 113 9.73 1.20 9.89
CA TYR A 113 10.82 0.38 9.35
C TYR A 113 12.18 0.94 9.76
N ILE A 114 12.40 2.25 9.61
CA ILE A 114 13.67 2.92 9.92
C ILE A 114 13.93 2.94 11.43
N LYS A 115 12.90 3.05 12.27
CA LYS A 115 13.07 2.95 13.74
C LYS A 115 13.72 1.64 14.18
N ASN A 116 13.51 0.57 13.41
CA ASN A 116 13.98 -0.78 13.73
C ASN A 116 15.15 -1.25 12.86
N ASN A 117 15.55 -0.47 11.84
CA ASN A 117 16.59 -0.86 10.87
C ASN A 117 17.57 0.30 10.62
N LYS A 118 18.60 0.04 9.81
CA LYS A 118 19.53 1.09 9.36
C LYS A 118 18.95 1.83 8.14
N PRO A 119 19.32 3.11 7.92
CA PRO A 119 18.99 3.82 6.69
C PRO A 119 19.44 3.05 5.45
N ARG A 120 18.62 3.08 4.40
CA ARG A 120 18.90 2.39 3.12
C ARG A 120 20.21 2.84 2.47
N TYR A 121 20.57 4.10 2.66
CA TYR A 121 21.76 4.72 2.08
C TYR A 121 22.55 5.45 3.15
N THR A 122 23.88 5.40 3.03
CA THR A 122 24.76 6.37 3.68
C THR A 122 24.68 7.73 2.95
N LYS A 123 25.08 8.81 3.63
CA LYS A 123 25.17 10.15 3.02
C LYS A 123 26.03 10.16 1.74
N THR A 124 27.14 9.43 1.76
CA THR A 124 28.05 9.33 0.61
C THR A 124 27.41 8.63 -0.59
N GLN A 125 26.70 7.53 -0.36
CA GLN A 125 25.99 6.81 -1.43
C GLN A 125 24.89 7.68 -2.02
N LEU A 126 24.06 8.30 -1.17
CA LEU A 126 22.97 9.15 -1.63
C LEU A 126 23.48 10.35 -2.46
N ARG A 127 24.60 10.96 -2.06
CA ARG A 127 25.25 12.03 -2.83
C ARG A 127 25.71 11.55 -4.21
N LYS A 128 26.31 10.36 -4.31
CA LYS A 128 26.77 9.80 -5.58
C LYS A 128 25.59 9.56 -6.53
N ASP A 129 24.50 8.97 -6.02
CA ASP A 129 23.30 8.71 -6.82
C ASP A 129 22.66 10.02 -7.28
N TYR A 130 22.50 11.00 -6.39
CA TYR A 130 21.93 12.29 -6.75
C TYR A 130 22.71 12.99 -7.88
N ILE A 131 24.04 13.00 -7.80
CA ILE A 131 24.88 13.58 -8.85
C ILE A 131 24.73 12.81 -10.17
N LYS A 132 24.67 11.48 -10.13
CA LYS A 132 24.54 10.64 -11.34
C LYS A 132 23.23 10.87 -12.10
N TYR A 133 22.12 11.14 -11.41
CA TYR A 133 20.80 11.24 -12.03
C TYR A 133 20.36 12.67 -12.34
N TYR A 134 20.95 13.68 -11.70
CA TYR A 134 20.49 15.06 -11.78
C TYR A 134 21.56 16.07 -12.22
N LYS A 135 22.77 15.60 -12.59
CA LYS A 135 23.79 16.39 -13.28
C LYS A 135 24.28 15.63 -14.51
#